data_AF-A0A840USQ6-F1
#
_entry.id   AF-A0A840USQ6-F1
#
_cell.length_a   1.000
_cell.length_b   1.000
_cell.length_c   1.000
_cell.angle_alpha   90.00
_cell.angle_beta   90.00
_cell.angle_gamma   90.00
#
_symmetry.space_group_name_H-M   'P 1'
#
loop_
_entity.id
_entity.type
_entity.pdbx_description
1 polymer ?
#
loop_
_entity_poly.entity_id
_entity_poly.type
_entity_poly.pdbx_seq_one_letter_code
_entity_poly.pdbx_strand_id
1 'polypeptide(L)' 'MKLIEIDEEKCIHSNVCIENCPAHILENSSTGIPIINIYNILS' A
#
# COMPACT_ATOMS: atom_id res chain seq x y z
N MET A 1 3.45 5.30 17.05
CA MET A 1 2.82 4.68 15.86
C MET A 1 2.88 5.69 14.74
N LYS A 2 3.46 5.33 13.58
CA LYS A 2 3.56 6.22 12.42
C LYS A 2 2.55 5.76 11.38
N LEU A 3 1.66 6.66 10.97
CA LEU A 3 0.69 6.40 9.91
C LEU A 3 1.39 6.56 8.56
N ILE A 4 1.07 5.68 7.63
CA ILE A 4 1.50 5.75 6.23
C ILE A 4 0.25 6.09 5.43
N GLU A 5 0.38 7.05 4.52
CA GLU A 5 -0.67 7.46 3.59
C GLU A 5 -0.09 7.49 2.17
N ILE A 6 -0.95 7.30 1.18
CA ILE A 6 -0.59 7.42 -0.24
C ILE A 6 -1.00 8.81 -0.70
N ASP A 7 -0.05 9.54 -1.27
CA ASP A 7 -0.31 10.80 -1.95
C ASP A 7 -0.85 10.50 -3.35
N GLU A 8 -2.17 10.68 -3.51
CA GLU A 8 -2.88 10.36 -4.76
C GLU A 8 -2.44 11.25 -5.93
N GLU A 9 -2.04 12.50 -5.68
CA GLU A 9 -1.57 13.41 -6.73
C GLU A 9 -0.22 12.97 -7.30
N LYS A 10 0.60 12.30 -6.49
CA LYS A 10 1.92 11.77 -6.90
C LYS A 10 1.87 10.31 -7.34
N CYS A 11 0.82 9.57 -7.01
CA CYS A 11 0.73 8.15 -7.30
C CYS A 11 0.56 7.88 -8.80
N ILE A 12 1.56 7.27 -9.42
CA ILE A 12 1.52 6.89 -10.84
C ILE A 12 0.98 5.46 -11.09
N HIS A 13 0.42 4.82 -10.06
CA HIS A 13 -0.22 3.50 -10.16
C HIS A 13 0.71 2.39 -10.72
N SER A 14 2.00 2.45 -10.37
CA SER A 14 3.02 1.50 -10.86
C SER A 14 3.13 0.19 -10.06
N ASN A 15 2.42 0.07 -8.93
CA ASN A 15 2.43 -1.08 -8.01
C ASN A 15 3.79 -1.41 -7.37
N VAL A 16 4.84 -0.62 -7.62
CA VAL A 16 6.20 -0.85 -7.10
C VAL A 16 6.24 -0.89 -5.56
N CYS A 17 5.36 -0.13 -4.91
CA CYS A 17 5.23 -0.10 -3.46
C CYS A 17 4.62 -1.38 -2.89
N ILE A 18 3.77 -2.08 -3.65
CA ILE A 18 3.19 -3.37 -3.26
C ILE A 18 4.26 -4.46 -3.38
N GLU A 19 4.91 -4.55 -4.55
CA GLU A 19 5.89 -5.61 -4.86
C GLU A 19 7.13 -5.56 -3.98
N ASN A 20 7.61 -4.35 -3.66
CA ASN A 20 8.84 -4.17 -2.88
C ASN A 20 8.58 -3.92 -1.39
N CYS A 21 7.33 -3.96 -0.93
CA CYS A 21 7.05 -3.77 0.50
C CYS A 21 7.61 -4.97 1.29
N PRO A 22 8.64 -4.80 2.13
CA PRO A 22 9.19 -5.90 2.91
C PRO A 22 8.19 -6.43 3.94
N ALA A 23 7.27 -5.57 4.38
CA ALA A 23 6.21 -5.94 5.31
C ALA A 23 4.98 -6.53 4.62
N HIS A 24 4.90 -6.47 3.28
CA HIS A 24 3.75 -6.98 2.52
C HIS A 24 2.39 -6.42 2.98
N ILE A 25 2.36 -5.18 3.48
CA ILE A 25 1.17 -4.57 4.09
C ILE A 25 0.27 -3.83 3.09
N LEU A 26 0.60 -3.82 1.80
CA LEU A 26 -0.17 -3.11 0.76
C LEU A 26 -0.77 -4.09 -0.24
N GLU A 27 -1.94 -3.76 -0.76
CA GLU A 27 -2.66 -4.56 -1.78
C GLU A 27 -3.30 -3.66 -2.83
N ASN A 28 -3.52 -4.20 -4.03
CA ASN A 28 -4.31 -3.53 -5.04
C ASN A 28 -5.79 -3.46 -4.64
N SER A 29 -6.40 -2.29 -4.82
CA SER A 29 -7.85 -2.12 -4.72
C SER A 29 -8.50 -1.97 -6.09
N SER A 30 -9.83 -2.06 -6.15
CA SER A 30 -10.60 -1.85 -7.37
C SER A 30 -10.54 -0.44 -7.94
N THR A 31 -10.03 0.54 -7.19
CA THR A 31 -9.85 1.93 -7.64
C THR A 31 -8.45 2.20 -8.20
N GLY A 32 -7.57 1.19 -8.22
CA GLY A 32 -6.18 1.31 -8.67
C GLY A 32 -5.23 1.89 -7.63
N ILE A 33 -5.74 2.42 -6.53
CA ILE A 33 -4.93 2.97 -5.44
C ILE A 33 -4.64 1.84 -4.43
N PRO A 34 -3.38 1.61 -4.03
CA PRO A 34 -3.07 0.59 -3.04
C PRO A 34 -3.72 0.88 -1.68
N ILE A 35 -4.21 -0.15 -1.01
CA ILE A 35 -4.76 -0.04 0.35
C ILE A 35 -3.91 -0.81 1.35
N ILE A 36 -3.93 -0.37 2.61
CA ILE A 36 -3.23 -1.05 3.70
C ILE A 36 -4.02 -2.29 4.13
N ASN A 37 -3.40 -3.47 4.04
CA ASN A 37 -3.88 -4.70 4.64
C ASN A 37 -3.50 -4.78 6.11
N ILE A 38 -4.47 -4.54 6.99
CA ILE A 38 -4.25 -4.63 8.44
C ILE A 38 -4.02 -6.07 8.95
N TYR A 39 -4.41 -7.09 8.20
CA TYR A 39 -4.17 -8.50 8.56
C TYR A 39 -2.69 -8.88 8.43
N ASN A 40 -1.94 -8.22 7.57
CA ASN A 40 -0.49 -8.46 7.39
C ASN A 40 0.38 -7.71 8.42
N ILE A 41 -0.23 -6.88 9.29
CA ILE A 41 0.46 -6.13 10.35
C ILE A 41 0.44 -6.90 11.69
N LEU A 42 -0.43 -7.91 11.81
CA LEU A 42 -0.69 -8.65 13.06
C LEU A 42 0.06 -9.99 13.17
N SER A 43 1.04 -10.27 12.30
CA SER A 43 1.94 -11.43 12.41
C SER A 43 3.24 -11.08 13.12
#